data_AF-K9XHB6-F1
#
_entry.id   AF-K9XHB6-F1
#
_cell.length_a   1.000
_cell.length_b   1.000
_cell.length_c   1.000
_cell.angle_alpha   90.00
_cell.angle_beta   90.00
_cell.angle_gamma   90.00
#
_symmetry.space_group_name_H-M   'P 1'
#
loop_
_entity.id
_entity.type
_entity.pdbx_description
1 polymer ?
#
loop_
_entity_poly.entity_id
_entity_poly.type
_entity_poly.pdbx_seq_one_letter_code
_entity_poly.pdbx_strand_id
1 'polypeptide(L)' 'MEPIRPANIRISDISPLSGLDQIEYLAIGNNRIRDLNLLTPLSQLHSLFIFSNEISDLTPLQDLTELRSLSP' A
#
# COMPACT_ATOMS: atom_id res chain seq x y z
N MET A 1 4.81 -27.54 -25.73
CA MET A 1 4.51 -27.21 -24.32
C MET A 1 4.93 -25.77 -24.12
N GLU A 2 3.99 -24.85 -23.89
CA GLU A 2 4.35 -23.48 -23.57
C GLU A 2 4.97 -23.41 -22.18
N PRO A 3 6.06 -22.64 -21.98
CA PRO A 3 6.67 -22.50 -20.66
C PRO A 3 5.68 -21.82 -19.70
N ILE A 4 5.55 -22.36 -18.49
CA ILE A 4 4.80 -21.71 -17.42
C ILE A 4 5.49 -20.37 -17.14
N ARG A 5 4.91 -19.28 -17.64
CA ARG A 5 5.33 -17.93 -17.27
C ARG A 5 4.95 -17.75 -15.80
N PRO A 6 5.85 -17.29 -14.91
CA PRO A 6 5.44 -16.91 -13.57
C PRO A 6 4.30 -15.90 -13.72
N ALA A 7 3.14 -16.20 -13.12
CA ALA A 7 2.08 -15.23 -13.03
C ALA A 7 2.70 -13.97 -12.39
N ASN A 8 2.54 -12.83 -13.01
CA ASN A 8 2.96 -11.56 -12.43
C ASN A 8 1.94 -11.24 -11.33
N ILE A 9 2.14 -11.81 -10.12
CA ILE A 9 1.20 -11.70 -8.99
C ILE A 9 1.37 -10.31 -8.37
N ARG A 10 0.87 -9.29 -9.07
CA ARG A 10 0.77 -7.95 -8.52
C ARG A 10 -0.51 -7.86 -7.70
N ILE A 11 -0.37 -7.38 -6.48
CA ILE A 11 -1.47 -7.19 -5.52
C ILE A 11 -2.26 -5.94 -5.93
N SER A 12 -3.57 -6.00 -5.87
CA SER A 12 -4.44 -4.83 -6.01
C SER A 12 -5.40 -4.65 -4.84
N ASP A 13 -5.69 -5.74 -4.14
CA ASP A 13 -6.52 -5.75 -2.94
C ASP A 13 -5.64 -5.75 -1.69
N ILE A 14 -5.78 -4.69 -0.90
CA ILE A 14 -5.09 -4.51 0.38
C ILE A 14 -6.04 -4.59 1.58
N SER A 15 -7.28 -5.05 1.37
CA SER A 15 -8.24 -5.27 2.47
C SER A 15 -7.72 -6.15 3.61
N PRO A 16 -6.81 -7.13 3.40
CA PRO A 16 -6.23 -7.88 4.52
C PRO A 16 -5.33 -7.04 5.46
N LEU A 17 -4.93 -5.83 5.05
CA LEU A 17 -4.18 -4.91 5.93
C LEU A 17 -5.08 -4.14 6.90
N SER A 18 -6.39 -4.13 6.65
CA SER A 18 -7.35 -3.46 7.51
C SER A 18 -7.32 -4.07 8.91
N GLY A 19 -7.07 -3.25 9.92
CA GLY A 19 -7.02 -3.67 11.33
C GLY A 19 -5.63 -4.10 11.83
N LEU A 20 -4.58 -4.00 11.01
CA LEU A 20 -3.20 -4.13 11.45
C LEU A 20 -2.69 -2.80 12.06
N ASP A 21 -3.40 -2.31 13.07
CA ASP A 21 -3.23 -0.99 13.70
C ASP A 21 -1.83 -0.72 14.29
N GLN A 22 -1.04 -1.76 14.54
CA GLN A 22 0.34 -1.66 15.04
C GLN A 22 1.41 -1.58 13.94
N ILE A 23 1.05 -1.54 12.65
CA ILE A 23 2.05 -1.42 11.58
C ILE A 23 2.67 -0.02 11.60
N GLU A 24 3.99 0.01 11.80
CA GLU A 24 4.78 1.24 11.74
C GLU A 24 5.47 1.46 10.37
N TYR A 25 5.72 0.38 9.63
CA TYR A 25 6.44 0.40 8.36
C TYR A 25 5.72 -0.49 7.34
N LEU A 26 5.29 0.10 6.22
CA LEU A 26 4.59 -0.61 5.16
C LEU A 26 5.25 -0.38 3.80
N ALA A 27 5.68 -1.47 3.16
CA ALA A 27 6.21 -1.47 1.81
C ALA A 27 5.32 -2.31 0.90
N ILE A 28 4.60 -1.65 0.00
CA ILE A 28 3.63 -2.24 -0.94
C ILE A 28 3.88 -1.77 -2.38
N GLY A 29 5.10 -1.33 -2.68
CA GLY A 29 5.52 -0.92 -4.02
C GLY A 29 5.53 -2.06 -5.05
N ASN A 30 5.58 -1.71 -6.34
CA ASN A 30 5.55 -2.61 -7.50
C ASN A 30 4.28 -3.48 -7.62
N ASN A 31 3.14 -2.94 -7.18
CA ASN A 31 1.86 -3.63 -7.22
C ASN A 31 0.92 -2.97 -8.26
N ARG A 32 -0.40 -3.16 -8.12
CA ARG A 32 -1.46 -2.54 -8.93
C ARG A 32 -2.51 -1.88 -8.02
N ILE A 33 -2.07 -1.35 -6.90
CA ILE A 33 -2.91 -0.67 -5.93
C ILE A 33 -3.33 0.67 -6.53
N ARG A 34 -4.60 1.03 -6.36
CA ARG A 34 -5.18 2.31 -6.81
C ARG A 34 -5.81 3.08 -5.67
N ASP A 35 -6.34 2.37 -4.68
CA ASP A 35 -7.10 2.92 -3.57
C ASP A 35 -6.30 2.76 -2.26
N LEU A 36 -6.13 3.86 -1.53
CA LEU A 36 -5.43 3.94 -0.26
C LEU A 36 -6.36 4.12 0.94
N ASN A 37 -7.69 4.18 0.74
CA ASN A 37 -8.67 4.34 1.82
C ASN A 37 -8.54 3.26 2.91
N LEU A 38 -8.11 2.06 2.52
CA LEU A 38 -7.90 0.92 3.42
C LEU A 38 -6.66 1.07 4.31
N LEU A 39 -5.80 2.08 4.07
CA LEU A 39 -4.67 2.40 4.94
C LEU A 39 -5.03 3.35 6.07
N THR A 40 -6.17 4.05 6.00
CA THR A 40 -6.61 5.02 7.03
C THR A 40 -6.64 4.47 8.47
N PRO A 41 -6.91 3.17 8.74
CA PRO A 41 -6.85 2.64 10.10
C PRO A 41 -5.43 2.45 10.66
N LEU A 42 -4.38 2.57 9.84
CA LEU A 42 -2.99 2.35 10.24
C LEU A 42 -2.41 3.60 10.92
N SER A 43 -3.01 4.02 12.03
CA SER A 43 -2.67 5.29 12.70
C SER A 43 -1.23 5.37 13.23
N GLN A 44 -0.57 4.22 13.43
CA GLN A 44 0.82 4.13 13.88
C GLN A 44 1.84 4.12 12.73
N LEU A 45 1.41 4.28 11.48
CA LEU A 45 2.27 4.17 10.32
C LEU A 45 3.23 5.36 10.21
N HIS A 46 4.52 5.10 10.37
CA HIS A 46 5.58 6.10 10.28
C HIS A 46 6.19 6.20 8.88
N SER A 47 6.25 5.08 8.14
CA SER A 47 6.85 5.01 6.80
C SER A 47 6.01 4.21 5.82
N LEU A 48 5.73 4.79 4.65
CA LEU A 48 4.95 4.19 3.59
C LEU A 48 5.70 4.23 2.25
N PHE A 49 5.91 3.06 1.64
CA PHE A 49 6.51 2.91 0.32
C PHE A 49 5.49 2.32 -0.66
N ILE A 50 5.00 3.16 -1.57
CA ILE A 50 3.93 2.82 -2.53
C ILE A 50 4.37 2.97 -4.00
N PHE A 51 5.64 3.24 -4.26
CA PHE A 51 6.22 3.38 -5.61
C PHE A 51 5.82 2.27 -6.57
N SER A 52 5.71 2.60 -7.87
CA SER A 52 5.34 1.65 -8.93
C SER A 52 3.96 0.98 -8.71
N ASN A 53 2.98 1.74 -8.22
CA ASN A 53 1.56 1.39 -8.21
C ASN A 53 0.77 2.25 -9.20
N GLU A 54 -0.56 2.16 -9.17
CA GLU A 54 -1.49 2.90 -10.05
C GLU A 54 -2.30 3.95 -9.25
N ILE A 55 -1.65 4.54 -8.25
CA ILE A 55 -2.24 5.51 -7.32
C ILE A 55 -2.21 6.89 -7.97
N SER A 56 -3.35 7.58 -7.96
CA SER A 56 -3.48 8.95 -8.46
C SER A 56 -4.02 9.91 -7.40
N ASP A 57 -4.58 9.37 -6.32
CA ASP A 57 -5.13 10.12 -5.20
C ASP A 57 -4.43 9.73 -3.90
N LEU A 58 -3.85 10.73 -3.24
CA LEU A 58 -3.17 10.58 -1.94
C LEU A 58 -3.98 11.21 -0.80
N THR A 59 -5.15 11.80 -1.06
CA THR A 59 -6.05 12.32 -0.03
C THR A 59 -6.32 11.33 1.10
N PRO A 60 -6.46 10.01 0.88
CA PRO A 60 -6.65 9.06 1.97
C PRO A 60 -5.50 9.00 2.99
N LEU A 61 -4.31 9.51 2.65
CA LEU A 61 -3.16 9.53 3.57
C LEU A 61 -3.20 10.72 4.55
N GLN A 62 -4.11 11.67 4.37
CA GLN A 62 -4.17 12.90 5.18
C GLN A 62 -4.40 12.63 6.67
N ASP A 63 -5.08 11.53 7.00
CA ASP A 63 -5.43 11.16 8.38
C ASP A 63 -4.34 10.32 9.06
N LEU A 64 -3.26 9.96 8.34
CA LEU A 64 -2.11 9.26 8.89
C LEU A 64 -1.16 10.25 9.58
N THR A 65 -1.58 10.77 10.74
CA THR A 65 -0.90 11.87 11.44
C THR A 65 0.53 11.55 11.89
N GLU A 66 0.86 10.26 12.07
CA GLU A 66 2.21 9.80 12.43
C GLU A 66 3.12 9.53 11.22
N LEU A 67 2.63 9.69 9.98
CA LEU A 67 3.40 9.43 8.77
C LEU A 67 4.50 10.48 8.59
N ARG A 68 5.75 10.02 8.64
CA ARG A 68 6.95 10.88 8.55
C ARG A 68 7.71 10.70 7.25
N SER A 69 7.51 9.57 6.58
CA SER A 69 8.21 9.23 5.34
C SER A 69 7.25 8.60 4.33
N LEU A 70 7.19 9.18 3.13
CA LEU A 70 6.39 8.71 2.01
C LEU A 70 7.26 8.59 0.75
N SER A 71 7.24 7.43 0.11
CA SER A 71 7.87 7.18 -1.20
C SER A 71 6.80 6.81 -2.23
N PRO A 72 6.32 7.78 -3.04
CA PRO A 72 5.24 7.62 -4.02
C PRO A 72 5.65 6.90 -5.30
#